data_AF-A0A1B7MRT0-F1
#
_entry.id   AF-A0A1B7MRT0-F1
#
_cell.length_a   1.000
_cell.length_b   1.000
_cell.length_c   1.000
_cell.angle_alpha   90.00
_cell.angle_beta   90.00
_cell.angle_gamma   90.00
#
_symmetry.space_group_name_H-M   'P 1'
#
loop_
_entity.id
_entity.type
_entity.pdbx_description
1 polymer ?
#
loop_
_entity_poly.entity_id
_entity_poly.type
_entity_poly.pdbx_seq_one_letter_code
_entity_poly.pdbx_strand_id
1 'polypeptide(L)'
;MNREKRLSKLSPNSRNRYKRNYRTLLQLAPGLKSLIHNRSRAEELIRITQKMNSVISGTRSDDAIRMKSQIGHYAAPNPSVSAISPPINNGSSSRSHLGVNHPVLASFLCPIMSLKEYNTDPVEYISFSS
;
A
#
# COMPACT_ATOMS: atom_id res chain seq x y z
N MET A 1 18.54 -13.77 -22.05
CA MET A 1 18.62 -14.38 -20.69
C MET A 1 17.71 -15.61 -20.63
N ASN A 2 18.26 -16.81 -20.35
CA ASN A 2 17.51 -18.08 -20.44
C ASN A 2 16.47 -18.23 -19.30
N ARG A 3 15.22 -18.56 -19.64
CA ARG A 3 14.08 -18.74 -18.72
C ARG A 3 14.35 -19.81 -17.65
N GLU A 4 15.07 -20.86 -18.01
CA GLU A 4 15.40 -21.96 -17.09
C GLU A 4 16.39 -21.53 -15.99
N LYS A 5 17.37 -20.69 -16.34
CA LYS A 5 18.28 -20.07 -15.36
C LYS A 5 17.56 -19.17 -14.35
N ARG A 6 16.40 -18.60 -14.70
CA ARG A 6 15.57 -17.84 -13.75
C ARG A 6 14.76 -18.76 -12.85
N LEU A 7 14.21 -19.83 -13.42
CA LEU A 7 13.43 -20.81 -12.66
C LEU A 7 14.28 -21.56 -11.65
N SER A 8 15.51 -21.94 -12.00
CA SER A 8 16.44 -22.63 -11.10
C SER A 8 16.78 -21.82 -9.85
N LYS A 9 16.83 -20.49 -9.96
CA LYS A 9 17.08 -19.56 -8.84
C LYS A 9 15.90 -19.36 -7.89
N LEU A 10 14.69 -19.79 -8.25
CA LEU A 10 13.51 -19.61 -7.41
C LEU A 10 13.40 -20.72 -6.36
N SER A 11 13.17 -20.33 -5.11
CA SER A 11 12.84 -21.26 -4.03
C SER A 11 11.55 -22.04 -4.34
N PRO A 12 11.37 -23.26 -3.78
CA PRO A 12 10.16 -24.04 -3.96
C PRO A 12 8.88 -23.27 -3.60
N ASN A 13 8.93 -22.49 -2.51
CA ASN A 13 7.81 -21.65 -2.07
C ASN A 13 7.44 -20.58 -3.09
N SER A 14 8.44 -19.91 -3.67
CA SER A 14 8.22 -18.91 -4.71
C SER A 14 7.58 -19.53 -5.96
N ARG A 15 8.06 -20.71 -6.38
CA ARG A 15 7.49 -21.44 -7.52
C ARG A 15 6.03 -21.82 -7.28
N ASN A 16 5.70 -22.33 -6.09
CA ASN A 16 4.34 -22.69 -5.71
C ASN A 16 3.42 -21.47 -5.64
N ARG A 17 3.91 -20.33 -5.16
CA ARG A 17 3.17 -19.06 -5.19
C ARG A 17 2.87 -18.62 -6.62
N TYR A 18 3.86 -18.61 -7.51
CA TYR A 18 3.62 -18.25 -8.91
C TYR A 18 2.66 -19.18 -9.63
N LYS A 19 2.74 -20.50 -9.38
CA LYS A 19 1.77 -21.47 -9.92
C LYS A 19 0.35 -21.18 -9.44
N ARG A 20 0.16 -20.90 -8.15
CA ARG A 20 -1.14 -20.54 -7.59
C ARG A 20 -1.69 -19.26 -8.23
N ASN A 21 -0.89 -18.19 -8.25
CA ASN A 21 -1.30 -16.92 -8.83
C ASN A 21 -1.67 -17.06 -10.32
N TYR A 22 -0.88 -17.82 -11.08
CA TYR A 22 -1.18 -18.09 -12.50
C TYR A 22 -2.52 -18.81 -12.68
N ARG A 23 -2.80 -19.83 -11.87
CA ARG A 23 -4.08 -20.57 -11.91
C ARG A 23 -5.26 -19.66 -11.57
N THR A 24 -5.14 -18.87 -10.50
CA THR A 24 -6.17 -17.91 -10.09
C THR A 24 -6.43 -16.88 -11.20
N LEU A 25 -5.38 -16.36 -11.82
CA LEU A 25 -5.49 -15.41 -12.92
C LEU A 25 -6.25 -16.01 -14.11
N LEU A 26 -5.99 -17.27 -14.47
CA LEU A 26 -6.73 -17.95 -15.54
C LEU A 26 -8.20 -18.27 -15.17
N GLN A 27 -8.49 -18.49 -13.89
CA GLN A 27 -9.88 -18.66 -13.43
C GLN A 27 -10.66 -17.36 -13.50
N LEU A 28 -10.05 -16.25 -13.09
CA LEU A 28 -10.68 -14.93 -13.07
C LEU A 28 -10.78 -14.29 -14.46
N ALA A 29 -9.85 -14.61 -15.36
CA ALA A 29 -9.82 -14.09 -16.73
C ALA A 29 -9.70 -15.23 -17.76
N PRO A 30 -10.77 -16.00 -18.02
CA PRO A 30 -10.73 -17.15 -18.93
C PRO A 30 -10.30 -16.78 -20.36
N GLY A 31 -10.66 -15.59 -20.84
CA GLY A 31 -10.26 -15.06 -22.15
C GLY A 31 -8.74 -14.87 -22.29
N LEU A 32 -8.00 -14.78 -21.18
CA LEU A 32 -6.54 -14.71 -21.22
C LEU A 32 -5.92 -16.07 -21.59
N LYS A 33 -6.57 -17.18 -21.24
CA LYS A 33 -6.08 -18.53 -21.54
C LYS A 33 -5.94 -18.75 -23.05
N SER A 34 -6.92 -18.29 -23.84
CA SER A 34 -6.90 -18.43 -25.30
C SER A 34 -5.83 -17.56 -25.96
N LEU A 35 -5.46 -16.44 -25.32
CA LEU A 35 -4.39 -15.54 -25.79
C LEU A 35 -2.99 -16.07 -25.50
N ILE A 36 -2.76 -16.66 -24.33
CA ILE A 36 -1.43 -17.16 -23.92
C ILE A 36 -0.91 -18.26 -24.84
N HIS A 37 -1.80 -19.09 -25.37
CA HIS A 37 -1.43 -20.19 -26.26
C HIS A 37 -1.32 -19.78 -27.73
N ASN A 38 -1.73 -18.55 -28.09
CA ASN A 38 -1.76 -18.10 -29.46
C ASN A 38 -0.65 -17.08 -29.76
N ARG A 39 0.43 -17.55 -30.43
CA ARG A 39 1.57 -16.71 -30.78
C ARG A 39 1.24 -15.57 -31.73
N SER A 40 0.25 -15.71 -32.62
CA SER A 40 -0.11 -14.63 -33.54
C SER A 40 -0.79 -13.45 -32.83
N ARG A 41 -1.23 -13.64 -31.59
CA ARG A 41 -1.88 -12.63 -30.74
C ARG A 41 -0.97 -12.15 -29.61
N ALA A 42 0.35 -12.35 -29.73
CA ALA A 42 1.32 -11.95 -28.70
C ALA A 42 1.25 -10.46 -28.35
N GLU A 43 1.10 -9.59 -29.35
CA GLU A 43 0.95 -8.14 -29.16
C GLU A 43 -0.32 -7.78 -28.37
N GLU A 44 -1.42 -8.47 -28.65
CA GLU A 44 -2.68 -8.28 -27.93
C GLU A 44 -2.54 -8.71 -26.46
N LEU A 45 -1.88 -9.84 -26.21
CA LEU A 45 -1.58 -10.30 -24.85
C LEU A 45 -0.72 -9.29 -24.07
N ILE A 46 0.28 -8.68 -24.72
CA ILE A 46 1.12 -7.63 -24.12
C ILE A 46 0.26 -6.42 -23.75
N ARG A 47 -0.55 -5.91 -24.69
CA ARG A 47 -1.42 -4.73 -24.47
C ARG A 47 -2.40 -4.96 -23.33
N ILE A 48 -3.05 -6.13 -23.28
CA ILE A 48 -3.99 -6.49 -22.20
C ILE A 48 -3.26 -6.54 -20.86
N THR A 49 -2.09 -7.18 -20.80
CA THR A 49 -1.30 -7.27 -19.56
C THR A 49 -0.87 -5.89 -19.07
N GLN A 50 -0.45 -5.00 -19.98
CA GLN A 50 -0.12 -3.60 -19.66
C GLN A 50 -1.33 -2.84 -19.11
N LYS A 51 -2.50 -2.99 -19.75
CA LYS A 51 -3.75 -2.37 -19.30
C LYS A 51 -4.15 -2.87 -17.91
N MET A 52 -4.06 -4.18 -17.67
CA MET A 52 -4.33 -4.76 -16.34
C MET A 52 -3.42 -4.15 -15.26
N ASN A 53 -2.11 -4.06 -15.53
CA ASN A 53 -1.17 -3.46 -14.59
C ASN A 53 -1.45 -1.97 -14.33
N SER A 54 -1.81 -1.22 -15.38
CA SER A 54 -2.20 0.18 -15.25
C SER A 54 -3.44 0.35 -14.38
N VAL A 55 -4.51 -0.42 -14.63
CA VAL A 55 -5.73 -0.37 -13.83
C VAL A 55 -5.47 -0.75 -12.38
N ILE A 56 -4.75 -1.86 -12.13
CA ILE A 56 -4.40 -2.27 -10.77
C ILE A 56 -3.60 -1.20 -10.04
N SER A 57 -2.65 -0.57 -10.73
CA SER A 57 -1.83 0.49 -10.14
C SER A 57 -2.67 1.76 -9.87
N GLY A 58 -3.56 2.11 -10.79
CA GLY A 58 -4.51 3.22 -10.63
C GLY A 58 -5.43 3.00 -9.44
N THR A 59 -6.14 1.87 -9.40
CA THR A 59 -7.05 1.51 -8.29
C THR A 59 -6.34 1.55 -6.94
N ARG A 60 -5.15 0.96 -6.82
CA ARG A 60 -4.37 1.03 -5.57
C ARG A 60 -4.02 2.46 -5.17
N SER A 61 -3.69 3.29 -6.15
CA SER A 61 -3.34 4.70 -5.91
C SER A 61 -4.57 5.48 -5.47
N ASP A 62 -5.69 5.31 -6.16
CA ASP A 62 -6.96 5.96 -5.87
C ASP A 62 -7.48 5.55 -4.48
N ASP A 63 -7.46 4.25 -4.15
CA ASP A 63 -7.84 3.75 -2.83
C ASP A 63 -6.96 4.35 -1.73
N ALA A 64 -5.64 4.37 -1.94
CA ALA A 64 -4.70 4.95 -0.98
C ALA A 64 -4.91 6.47 -0.82
N ILE A 65 -5.18 7.20 -1.90
CA ILE A 65 -5.44 8.64 -1.87
C ILE A 65 -6.74 8.92 -1.11
N ARG A 66 -7.81 8.16 -1.39
CA ARG A 66 -9.09 8.29 -0.68
C ARG A 66 -8.97 7.95 0.80
N MET A 67 -8.14 6.96 1.15
CA MET A 67 -7.91 6.62 2.55
C MET A 67 -7.10 7.70 3.29
N LYS A 68 -6.13 8.35 2.62
CA LYS A 68 -5.34 9.44 3.22
C LYS A 68 -6.20 10.62 3.67
N SER A 69 -7.27 10.94 2.97
CA SER A 69 -8.16 12.04 3.40
C SER A 69 -8.96 11.71 4.65
N GLN A 70 -9.11 10.42 4.99
CA GLN A 70 -9.90 9.95 6.13
C GLN A 70 -9.06 9.61 7.36
N ILE A 71 -7.74 9.59 7.24
CA ILE A 71 -6.86 9.14 8.33
C ILE A 71 -7.02 9.97 9.61
N GLY A 72 -7.32 11.28 9.47
CA GLY A 72 -7.59 12.15 10.61
C GLY A 72 -8.88 11.80 11.36
N HIS A 73 -9.91 11.28 10.69
CA HIS A 73 -11.12 10.80 11.34
C HIS A 73 -10.88 9.44 12.00
N TYR A 74 -10.20 8.52 11.30
CA TYR A 74 -9.88 7.20 11.84
C TYR A 74 -8.98 7.25 13.07
N ALA A 75 -8.03 8.16 13.12
CA ALA A 75 -7.10 8.31 14.24
C ALA A 75 -7.69 9.10 15.41
N ALA A 76 -8.88 9.69 15.27
CA ALA A 76 -9.49 10.47 16.32
C ALA A 76 -9.93 9.57 17.49
N PRO A 77 -9.81 10.03 18.75
CA PRO A 77 -10.35 9.30 19.90
C PRO A 77 -11.86 9.02 19.79
N ASN A 78 -12.59 9.91 19.11
CA ASN A 78 -13.99 9.71 18.75
C ASN A 78 -14.23 10.09 17.26
N PRO A 79 -14.04 9.13 16.33
CA PRO A 79 -14.17 9.35 14.89
C PRO A 79 -15.54 9.85 14.43
N SER A 80 -16.59 9.62 15.23
CA SER A 80 -17.96 10.02 14.91
C SER A 80 -18.27 11.49 15.17
N VAL A 81 -17.43 12.17 15.95
CA VAL A 81 -17.63 13.57 16.37
C VAL A 81 -16.78 14.53 15.55
N SER A 82 -15.47 14.26 15.43
CA SER A 82 -14.56 15.10 14.66
C SER A 82 -13.26 14.36 14.31
N ALA A 83 -12.56 14.84 13.28
CA ALA A 83 -11.18 14.44 13.03
C ALA A 83 -10.22 14.92 14.14
N ILE A 84 -9.00 14.39 14.16
CA ILE A 84 -7.92 14.86 15.02
C ILE A 84 -7.60 16.34 14.75
N SER A 85 -7.22 17.04 15.83
CA SER A 85 -6.73 18.42 15.81
C SER A 85 -5.28 18.46 16.32
N PRO A 86 -4.36 19.16 15.65
CA PRO A 86 -4.53 19.92 14.41
C PRO A 86 -4.70 19.03 13.16
N PRO A 87 -5.36 19.49 12.09
CA PRO A 87 -5.56 18.67 10.89
C PRO A 87 -4.23 18.30 10.22
N ILE A 88 -4.16 17.09 9.65
CA ILE A 88 -3.00 16.64 8.88
C ILE A 88 -2.99 17.35 7.52
N ASN A 89 -2.06 18.28 7.32
CA ASN A 89 -1.88 18.96 6.04
C ASN A 89 -1.34 18.00 4.97
N ASN A 90 -2.24 17.50 4.13
CA ASN A 90 -1.96 16.56 3.03
C ASN A 90 -1.53 17.25 1.72
N GLY A 91 -1.44 18.58 1.68
CA GLY A 91 -1.12 19.38 0.48
C GLY A 91 0.37 19.65 0.24
N SER A 92 1.27 19.29 1.15
CA SER A 92 2.73 19.55 1.02
C SER A 92 3.46 18.30 0.51
N SER A 93 4.39 18.50 -0.42
CA SER A 93 5.27 17.45 -0.97
C SER A 93 6.34 16.95 0.01
N SER A 94 6.48 17.61 1.17
CA SER A 94 7.41 17.19 2.22
C SER A 94 6.83 16.09 3.11
N ARG A 95 7.65 15.07 3.41
CA ARG A 95 7.31 13.98 4.34
C ARG A 95 7.13 14.45 5.78
N SER A 96 7.57 15.66 6.12
CA SER A 96 7.39 16.26 7.44
C SER A 96 5.91 16.46 7.82
N HIS A 97 4.99 16.45 6.85
CA HIS A 97 3.55 16.57 7.09
C HIS A 97 2.79 15.24 7.09
N LEU A 98 3.49 14.09 7.05
CA LEU A 98 2.85 12.76 7.11
C LEU A 98 2.22 12.44 8.47
N GLY A 99 2.17 13.40 9.39
CA GLY A 99 1.50 13.27 10.67
C GLY A 99 2.32 12.56 11.75
N VAL A 100 3.58 12.18 11.49
CA VAL A 100 4.43 11.53 12.49
C VAL A 100 4.71 12.45 13.69
N ASN A 101 4.73 13.77 13.47
CA ASN A 101 4.87 14.78 14.53
C ASN A 101 3.51 15.22 15.12
N HIS A 102 2.41 14.59 14.72
CA HIS A 102 1.09 14.90 15.27
C HIS A 102 0.94 14.19 16.63
N PRO A 103 0.57 14.88 17.73
CA PRO A 103 0.50 14.29 19.08
C PRO A 103 -0.29 12.97 19.15
N VAL A 104 -1.46 12.95 18.53
CA VAL A 104 -2.30 11.74 18.49
C VAL A 104 -1.64 10.61 17.69
N LEU A 105 -0.99 10.90 16.56
CA LEU A 105 -0.40 9.85 15.71
C LEU A 105 0.93 9.34 16.25
N ALA A 106 1.75 10.23 16.80
CA ALA A 106 2.99 9.89 17.48
C ALA A 106 2.75 8.94 18.66
N SER A 107 1.62 9.08 19.38
CA SER A 107 1.25 8.16 20.46
C SER A 107 1.17 6.70 20.00
N PHE A 108 0.70 6.43 18.77
CA PHE A 108 0.63 5.07 18.22
C PHE A 108 2.01 4.47 17.89
N LEU A 109 3.03 5.30 17.78
CA LEU A 109 4.42 4.90 17.54
C LEU A 109 5.24 4.87 18.84
N CYS A 110 4.69 5.42 19.94
CA CYS A 110 5.35 5.47 21.22
C CYS A 110 5.48 4.06 21.82
N PRO A 111 6.67 3.65 22.30
CA PRO A 111 6.81 2.42 23.06
C PRO A 111 5.85 2.41 24.25
N ILE A 112 5.20 1.27 24.51
CA ILE A 112 4.17 1.12 25.57
C ILE A 112 4.67 1.63 26.93
N MET A 113 5.96 1.41 27.24
CA MET A 113 6.59 1.82 28.49
C MET A 113 6.64 3.34 28.69
N SER A 114 6.68 4.11 27.60
CA SER A 114 6.78 5.57 27.60
C SER A 114 5.46 6.26 27.28
N LEU A 115 4.42 5.49 26.93
CA LEU A 115 3.13 6.04 26.49
C LEU A 115 2.45 6.89 27.58
N LYS A 116 2.59 6.51 28.85
CA LYS A 116 1.98 7.27 29.98
C LYS A 116 2.63 8.64 30.16
N GLU A 117 3.96 8.70 30.07
CA GLU A 117 4.72 9.95 30.14
C GLU A 117 4.42 10.82 28.91
N TYR A 118 4.40 10.21 27.73
CA TYR A 118 4.05 10.87 26.48
C TYR A 118 2.64 11.48 26.49
N ASN A 119 1.64 10.77 27.03
CA ASN A 119 0.27 11.29 27.15
C ASN A 119 0.15 12.43 28.16
N THR A 120 1.15 12.61 29.05
CA THR A 120 1.17 13.67 30.06
C THR A 120 1.69 14.98 29.46
N ASP A 121 2.77 14.93 28.67
CA ASP A 121 3.25 16.07 27.89
C ASP A 121 3.74 15.64 26.49
N PRO A 122 2.85 15.56 25.50
CA PRO A 122 3.23 15.13 24.16
C PRO A 122 4.05 16.18 23.38
N VAL A 123 4.06 17.44 23.81
CA VAL A 123 4.75 18.54 23.09
C VAL A 123 6.25 18.47 23.32
N GLU A 124 6.67 18.18 24.55
CA GLU A 124 8.09 18.01 24.92
C GLU A 124 8.77 16.92 24.05
N TYR A 125 8.14 15.76 23.92
CA TYR A 125 8.72 14.62 23.18
C TYR A 125 8.75 14.81 21.65
N ILE A 126 7.87 15.64 21.09
CA ILE A 126 7.86 15.92 19.63
C ILE A 126 8.96 16.93 19.26
N SER A 127 9.33 17.86 20.16
CA SER A 127 10.34 18.89 19.88
C SER A 127 11.78 18.37 19.71
N PHE A 128 12.12 17.21 20.26
CA PHE A 128 13.48 16.65 20.21
C PHE A 128 13.80 15.84 18.94
N SER A 129 12.85 15.67 18.02
CA SER A 129 13.03 14.86 16.79
C SER A 129 13.34 15.71 15.54
N SER A 130 13.77 16.96 15.71
CA SER A 130 14.06 17.92 14.62
C SER A 130 15.52 17.88 14.17
#